data_AF-A0A6P8P6X1-F1
#
_entry.id   AF-A0A6P8P6X1-F1
#
_cell.length_a   1.000
_cell.length_b   1.000
_cell.length_c   1.000
_cell.angle_alpha   90.00
_cell.angle_beta   90.00
_cell.angle_gamma   90.00
#
_symmetry.space_group_name_H-M   'P 1'
#
loop_
_entity.id
_entity.type
_entity.pdbx_description
1 polymer ?
#
loop_
_entity_poly.entity_id
_entity_poly.type
_entity_poly.pdbx_seq_one_letter_code
_entity_poly.pdbx_strand_id
1 'polypeptide(L)'
;MAPASALPTTPTNSINASYASTSATSSSASPVSQSPPSTVTQIVPIAPVSQPLKFRVTNEPFTDQLENSSSSEFINLKKNCENQLTPIYRNKFFNFHHVNVYQFTPGSVIVDSNIVFQNNTEAPSTDAIVRALYNNIYTTNMHLGNFSLDVESIQSNTSTTDLLKPVAVKISFIIQKIFISSLQNSSSNEYSTLQNQTVIWLTPALTASYGQSLQENPDISFSNGDQWVSVSANYKLKAPSSVRNKSVANSLARWNSTSILVWRSTISVNGIKPDLVLFNVRMRITNRDFTDSLQNKSSQESEYLRGNLTEGLGTILRGTPQFAEIVVDTFQPGSVIANANPTYFEGGPSEAEVCQTIVNNLNELQNRGLSVEPSSIIIAPSTTTVPPVPQLESSFPGYAVAIIVMCSLLILAILILIILALKTDICSKLARACALTSPYTSVRNTENINLPEWRAHSYNVAH
;
A
#
# COMPACT_ATOMS: atom_id res chain seq x y z
N MET A 1 -36.65 44.11 27.54
CA MET A 1 -36.78 45.53 27.93
C MET A 1 -35.46 46.20 27.64
N ALA A 2 -35.47 47.22 26.79
CA ALA A 2 -34.32 48.11 26.51
C ALA A 2 -34.13 49.13 27.66
N PRO A 3 -33.08 49.98 27.62
CA PRO A 3 -33.26 51.26 26.91
C PRO A 3 -32.07 51.74 26.04
N ALA A 4 -32.40 52.75 25.23
CA ALA A 4 -31.63 53.53 24.24
C ALA A 4 -30.62 54.52 24.89
N SER A 5 -29.83 55.38 24.22
CA SER A 5 -29.89 56.07 22.92
C SER A 5 -28.59 56.87 22.68
N ALA A 6 -28.21 57.13 21.41
CA ALA A 6 -27.78 58.44 20.82
C ALA A 6 -26.76 58.33 19.66
N LEU A 7 -27.10 58.97 18.53
CA LEU A 7 -26.30 59.33 17.33
C LEU A 7 -25.92 60.86 17.43
N PRO A 8 -25.21 61.59 16.51
CA PRO A 8 -24.91 61.34 15.07
C PRO A 8 -23.56 61.94 14.47
N THR A 9 -23.44 61.83 13.12
CA THR A 9 -22.80 62.73 12.10
C THR A 9 -21.32 62.61 11.61
N THR A 10 -21.21 62.51 10.27
CA THR A 10 -20.09 62.59 9.27
C THR A 10 -19.49 64.02 9.13
N PRO A 11 -18.33 64.32 8.45
CA PRO A 11 -18.10 64.12 6.99
C PRO A 11 -16.62 63.97 6.51
N THR A 12 -16.48 64.07 5.18
CA THR A 12 -15.48 63.65 4.16
C THR A 12 -14.32 64.62 3.85
N ASN A 13 -13.23 64.08 3.25
CA ASN A 13 -12.28 64.60 2.22
C ASN A 13 -11.69 66.03 2.28
N SER A 14 -10.37 66.15 2.01
CA SER A 14 -9.81 66.78 0.77
C SER A 14 -8.39 67.40 0.89
N ILE A 15 -7.45 66.87 0.09
CA ILE A 15 -6.51 67.51 -0.87
C ILE A 15 -5.62 68.72 -0.47
N ASN A 16 -4.33 68.63 -0.90
CA ASN A 16 -3.43 69.63 -1.54
C ASN A 16 -2.06 69.75 -0.82
N ALA A 17 -0.93 70.09 -1.42
CA ALA A 17 -0.35 70.17 -2.78
C ALA A 17 0.98 70.95 -2.59
N SER A 18 2.02 70.70 -3.40
CA SER A 18 3.04 71.69 -3.87
C SER A 18 4.37 70.99 -4.24
N TYR A 19 4.65 70.77 -5.52
CA TYR A 19 5.42 71.60 -6.48
C TYR A 19 6.96 71.53 -6.35
N ALA A 20 7.63 71.05 -7.41
CA ALA A 20 8.74 71.75 -8.06
C ALA A 20 9.08 71.09 -9.42
N SER A 21 9.15 71.92 -10.47
CA SER A 21 9.47 71.59 -11.86
C SER A 21 10.92 71.91 -12.21
N THR A 22 11.44 71.33 -13.32
CA THR A 22 12.44 71.82 -14.32
C THR A 22 13.22 70.61 -14.88
N SER A 23 13.62 70.43 -16.14
CA SER A 23 13.42 71.09 -17.43
C SER A 23 13.80 70.05 -18.50
N ALA A 24 13.15 70.06 -19.66
CA ALA A 24 13.45 69.18 -20.79
C ALA A 24 14.47 69.79 -21.76
N THR A 25 15.34 68.98 -22.34
CA THR A 25 16.12 69.31 -23.54
C THR A 25 16.06 68.12 -24.49
N SER A 26 15.62 68.37 -25.71
CA SER A 26 15.45 67.40 -26.79
C SER A 26 16.65 67.44 -27.75
N SER A 27 17.12 66.28 -28.19
CA SER A 27 17.72 66.12 -29.52
C SER A 27 17.62 64.66 -29.98
N SER A 28 17.36 64.51 -31.28
CA SER A 28 17.03 63.30 -32.02
C SER A 28 18.25 62.81 -32.81
N ALA A 29 18.52 61.50 -32.86
CA ALA A 29 18.70 60.72 -34.11
C ALA A 29 19.35 59.33 -33.90
N SER A 30 18.72 58.34 -34.57
CA SER A 30 19.23 57.08 -35.16
C SER A 30 19.33 55.78 -34.32
N PRO A 31 18.88 54.63 -34.89
CA PRO A 31 18.72 53.36 -34.18
C PRO A 31 20.02 52.54 -34.20
N VAL A 32 20.42 52.00 -33.05
CA VAL A 32 21.49 51.01 -32.97
C VAL A 32 20.91 49.70 -32.44
N SER A 33 21.26 48.64 -33.17
CA SER A 33 20.81 47.26 -33.07
C SER A 33 20.80 46.70 -31.64
N GLN A 34 19.72 45.97 -31.33
CA GLN A 34 19.49 45.24 -30.09
C GLN A 34 20.53 44.12 -29.90
N SER A 35 21.14 44.06 -28.71
CA SER A 35 21.73 42.84 -28.17
C SER A 35 20.75 42.30 -27.11
N PRO A 36 20.47 40.99 -27.06
CA PRO A 36 19.46 40.44 -26.16
C PRO A 36 19.81 40.69 -24.68
N PRO A 37 18.80 40.87 -23.81
CA PRO A 37 19.03 41.15 -22.41
C PRO A 37 19.71 39.94 -21.76
N SER A 38 20.87 40.19 -21.13
CA SER A 38 21.44 39.23 -20.19
C SER A 38 20.44 39.01 -19.07
N THR A 39 19.92 37.78 -18.99
CA THR A 39 19.12 37.34 -17.86
C THR A 39 19.97 37.49 -16.60
N VAL A 40 19.68 38.50 -15.78
CA VAL A 40 20.15 38.52 -14.41
C VAL A 40 19.50 37.32 -13.74
N THR A 41 20.25 36.24 -13.56
CA THR A 41 19.88 35.19 -12.62
C THR A 41 19.85 35.87 -11.27
N GLN A 42 18.64 36.22 -10.80
CA GLN A 42 18.42 36.58 -9.42
C GLN A 42 18.84 35.36 -8.60
N ILE A 43 20.04 35.42 -8.03
CA ILE A 43 20.50 34.44 -7.05
C ILE A 43 19.60 34.68 -5.85
N VAL A 44 18.49 33.94 -5.77
CA VAL A 44 17.78 33.78 -4.50
C VAL A 44 18.82 33.26 -3.52
N PRO A 45 19.12 33.96 -2.41
CA PRO A 45 20.03 33.42 -1.42
C PRO A 45 19.39 32.13 -0.90
N ILE A 46 19.98 30.99 -1.23
CA ILE A 46 19.60 29.70 -0.68
C ILE A 46 20.00 29.75 0.79
N ALA A 47 19.05 30.15 1.64
CA ALA A 47 19.24 30.11 3.08
C ALA A 47 19.60 28.67 3.48
N PRO A 48 20.57 28.45 4.39
CA PRO A 48 20.83 27.13 4.93
C PRO A 48 19.52 26.57 5.50
N VAL A 49 19.19 25.35 5.11
CA VAL A 49 17.98 24.69 5.55
C VAL A 49 18.24 24.15 6.96
N SER A 50 17.75 24.86 7.97
CA SER A 50 17.90 24.49 9.38
C SER A 50 16.56 24.39 10.08
N GLN A 51 16.43 23.41 10.98
CA GLN A 51 15.29 23.32 11.89
C GLN A 51 15.74 23.62 13.32
N PRO A 52 15.01 24.48 14.05
CA PRO A 52 15.35 24.78 15.44
C PRO A 52 15.05 23.58 16.32
N LEU A 53 15.82 23.43 17.38
CA LEU A 53 15.60 22.45 18.44
C LEU A 53 15.91 23.10 19.77
N LYS A 54 14.95 23.01 20.68
CA LYS A 54 15.06 23.47 22.06
C LYS A 54 14.68 22.35 23.02
N PHE A 55 15.45 22.21 24.10
CA PHE A 55 15.17 21.28 25.20
C PHE A 55 15.90 21.72 26.47
N ARG A 56 15.45 21.23 27.63
CA ARG A 56 16.02 21.50 28.94
C ARG A 56 16.78 20.28 29.45
N VAL A 57 18.00 20.52 29.93
CA VAL A 57 18.83 19.57 30.67
C VAL A 57 18.61 19.81 32.17
N THR A 58 18.21 18.78 32.91
CA THR A 58 17.80 18.91 34.32
C THR A 58 18.91 18.63 35.32
N ASN A 59 20.00 17.97 34.89
CA ASN A 59 21.14 17.63 35.73
C ASN A 59 22.35 18.57 35.53
N GLU A 60 22.17 19.69 34.83
CA GLU A 60 23.20 20.72 34.63
C GLU A 60 22.68 22.08 35.16
N PRO A 61 23.39 22.72 36.11
CA PRO A 61 23.01 24.04 36.60
C PRO A 61 23.37 25.12 35.57
N PHE A 62 22.52 26.14 35.44
CA PHE A 62 22.86 27.33 34.66
C PHE A 62 23.84 28.21 35.46
N THR A 63 24.89 28.70 34.80
CA THR A 63 25.87 29.63 35.39
C THR A 63 26.07 30.82 34.46
N ASP A 64 26.47 31.98 34.99
CA ASP A 64 26.68 33.20 34.20
C ASP A 64 27.72 33.01 33.08
N GLN A 65 28.65 32.06 33.23
CA GLN A 65 29.61 31.74 32.17
C GLN A 65 28.94 31.18 30.92
N LEU A 66 27.75 30.57 31.03
CA LEU A 66 26.97 30.06 29.90
C LEU A 66 26.28 31.17 29.08
N GLU A 67 26.28 32.41 29.56
CA GLU A 67 25.84 33.56 28.75
C GLU A 67 26.96 34.06 27.83
N ASN A 68 28.21 33.84 28.22
CA ASN A 68 29.38 34.26 27.45
C ASN A 68 29.82 33.15 26.49
N SER A 69 29.57 33.33 25.19
CA SER A 69 29.93 32.35 24.14
C SER A 69 31.43 32.09 24.00
N SER A 70 32.28 32.93 24.60
CA SER A 70 33.74 32.77 24.62
C SER A 70 34.25 32.12 25.91
N SER A 71 33.39 31.82 26.89
CA SER A 71 33.79 31.13 28.12
C SER A 71 34.15 29.67 27.83
N SER A 72 35.01 29.10 28.68
CA SER A 72 35.39 27.70 28.55
C SER A 72 34.20 26.76 28.78
N GLU A 73 33.31 27.14 29.70
CA GLU A 73 32.11 26.44 30.12
C GLU A 73 31.11 26.38 28.96
N PHE A 74 30.87 27.50 28.27
CA PHE A 74 30.01 27.55 27.09
C PHE A 74 30.56 26.66 25.97
N ILE A 75 31.85 26.80 25.63
CA ILE A 75 32.48 26.06 24.53
C ILE A 75 32.45 24.55 24.80
N ASN A 76 32.74 24.14 26.03
CA ASN A 76 32.73 22.73 26.44
C ASN A 76 31.31 22.15 26.40
N LEU A 77 30.33 22.87 26.96
CA LEU A 77 28.94 22.42 26.98
C LEU A 77 28.34 22.36 25.57
N LYS A 78 28.58 23.39 24.74
CA LYS A 78 28.21 23.41 23.31
C LYS A 78 28.74 22.17 22.60
N LYS A 79 30.04 21.91 22.73
CA LYS A 79 30.68 20.75 22.09
C LYS A 79 30.11 19.42 22.58
N ASN A 80 29.83 19.29 23.89
CA ASN A 80 29.22 18.07 24.42
C ASN A 80 27.80 17.87 23.85
N CYS A 81 26.93 18.89 23.89
CA CYS A 81 25.58 18.83 23.31
C CYS A 81 25.61 18.47 21.82
N GLU A 82 26.48 19.10 21.02
CA GLU A 82 26.62 18.81 19.59
C GLU A 82 27.07 17.36 19.33
N ASN A 83 28.02 16.86 20.11
CA ASN A 83 28.50 15.48 20.00
C ASN A 83 27.40 14.47 20.33
N GLN A 84 26.56 14.73 21.33
CA GLN A 84 25.46 13.84 21.69
C GLN A 84 24.31 13.86 20.65
N LEU A 85 24.00 15.04 20.10
CA LEU A 85 22.91 15.19 19.12
C LEU A 85 23.30 14.69 17.72
N THR A 86 24.55 14.87 17.31
CA THR A 86 25.05 14.49 15.97
C THR A 86 24.71 13.05 15.54
N PRO A 87 25.00 12.00 16.31
CA PRO A 87 24.70 10.63 15.89
C PRO A 87 23.20 10.38 15.70
N ILE A 88 22.34 11.05 16.48
CA ILE A 88 20.88 10.91 16.39
C ILE A 88 20.39 11.38 15.02
N TYR A 89 20.76 12.62 14.65
CA TYR A 89 20.29 13.24 13.43
C TYR A 89 20.97 12.68 12.18
N ARG A 90 22.26 12.33 12.27
CA ARG A 90 22.99 11.66 11.18
C ARG A 90 22.37 10.31 10.81
N ASN A 91 22.01 9.51 11.82
CA ASN A 91 21.41 8.19 11.57
C ASN A 91 19.97 8.29 11.04
N LYS A 92 19.25 9.38 11.38
CA LYS A 92 17.85 9.55 11.01
C LYS A 92 17.65 10.21 9.65
N PHE A 93 18.51 11.17 9.28
CA PHE A 93 18.33 12.02 8.11
C PHE A 93 19.56 11.95 7.19
N PHE A 94 19.36 11.48 5.96
CA PHE A 94 20.45 11.31 4.99
C PHE A 94 21.11 12.63 4.58
N ASN A 95 20.36 13.73 4.60
CA ASN A 95 20.81 15.08 4.28
C ASN A 95 21.31 15.85 5.51
N PHE A 96 21.50 15.19 6.65
CA PHE A 96 22.07 15.82 7.84
C PHE A 96 23.49 16.37 7.54
N HIS A 97 23.77 17.58 8.02
CA HIS A 97 25.07 18.21 7.89
C HIS A 97 25.77 18.32 9.26
N HIS A 98 25.23 19.12 10.19
CA HIS A 98 25.73 19.23 11.56
C HIS A 98 24.66 19.77 12.52
N VAL A 99 24.99 19.78 13.82
CA VAL A 99 24.22 20.48 14.85
C VAL A 99 24.96 21.76 15.22
N ASN A 100 24.24 22.87 15.36
CA ASN A 100 24.79 24.13 15.85
C ASN A 100 24.04 24.56 17.12
N VAL A 101 24.64 24.38 18.28
CA VAL A 101 24.14 24.93 19.56
C VAL A 101 24.63 26.37 19.68
N TYR A 102 23.74 27.35 19.76
CA TYR A 102 24.13 28.76 19.68
C TYR A 102 23.85 29.55 20.97
N GLN A 103 23.03 29.02 21.87
CA GLN A 103 22.68 29.71 23.11
C GLN A 103 22.27 28.72 24.21
N PHE A 104 22.56 29.11 25.45
CA PHE A 104 21.96 28.51 26.65
C PHE A 104 21.10 29.55 27.36
N THR A 105 19.95 29.16 27.91
CA THR A 105 19.07 30.06 28.66
C THR A 105 18.79 29.56 30.09
N PRO A 106 18.51 30.48 31.05
CA PRO A 106 18.22 30.11 32.43
C PRO A 106 16.94 29.28 32.59
N GLY A 107 16.95 28.36 33.57
CA GLY A 107 15.82 27.47 33.89
C GLY A 107 16.24 26.00 33.97
N SER A 108 17.32 25.71 34.72
CA SER A 108 18.34 24.70 34.35
C SER A 108 19.00 25.07 33.01
N VAL A 109 19.92 24.27 32.47
CA VAL A 109 20.47 24.57 31.14
C VAL A 109 19.40 24.27 30.08
N ILE A 110 18.79 25.31 29.52
CA ILE A 110 17.97 25.21 28.32
C ILE A 110 18.88 25.39 27.11
N VAL A 111 18.90 24.41 26.22
CA VAL A 111 19.74 24.38 25.01
C VAL A 111 18.94 24.88 23.83
N ASP A 112 19.39 25.96 23.19
CA ASP A 112 18.84 26.47 21.93
C ASP A 112 19.81 26.14 20.78
N SER A 113 19.32 25.38 19.80
CA SER A 113 20.16 24.81 18.74
C SER A 113 19.46 24.75 17.38
N ASN A 114 20.24 24.61 16.31
CA ASN A 114 19.77 24.37 14.97
C ASN A 114 20.32 23.05 14.43
N ILE A 115 19.44 22.20 13.91
CA ILE A 115 19.82 21.01 13.14
C ILE A 115 19.96 21.45 11.69
N VAL A 116 21.18 21.38 11.16
CA VAL A 116 21.54 21.92 9.84
C VAL A 116 21.58 20.77 8.83
N PHE A 117 20.94 20.99 7.67
CA PHE A 117 20.88 20.05 6.56
C PHE A 117 21.65 20.57 5.34
N GLN A 118 21.98 19.68 4.41
CA GLN A 118 22.66 20.01 3.16
C GLN A 118 21.81 20.96 2.30
N ASN A 119 22.47 21.94 1.66
CA ASN A 119 21.81 22.89 0.75
C ASN A 119 21.13 22.14 -0.41
N ASN A 120 20.05 22.72 -0.94
CA ASN A 120 19.24 22.17 -2.04
C ASN A 120 18.45 20.88 -1.73
N THR A 121 18.18 20.61 -0.45
CA THR A 121 17.29 19.53 -0.02
C THR A 121 16.14 20.09 0.82
N GLU A 122 14.97 19.44 0.76
CA GLU A 122 13.86 19.79 1.64
C GLU A 122 14.22 19.43 3.09
N ALA A 123 14.00 20.37 4.01
CA ALA A 123 14.21 20.13 5.44
C ALA A 123 13.26 19.03 5.91
N PRO A 124 13.68 18.12 6.81
CA PRO A 124 12.74 17.36 7.60
C PRO A 124 11.76 18.30 8.34
N SER A 125 10.53 17.84 8.59
CA SER A 125 9.58 18.62 9.37
C SER A 125 10.03 18.79 10.82
N THR A 126 9.55 19.85 11.48
CA THR A 126 9.77 20.08 12.92
C THR A 126 9.30 18.91 13.78
N ASP A 127 8.21 18.24 13.40
CA ASP A 127 7.75 16.98 14.01
C ASP A 127 8.81 15.88 13.91
N ALA A 128 9.46 15.74 12.75
CA ALA A 128 10.49 14.74 12.54
C ALA A 128 11.72 14.99 13.43
N ILE A 129 12.07 16.25 13.67
CA ILE A 129 13.17 16.64 14.58
C ILE A 129 12.87 16.22 16.01
N VAL A 130 11.71 16.63 16.55
CA VAL A 130 11.28 16.27 17.91
C VAL A 130 11.21 14.74 18.07
N ARG A 131 10.63 14.05 17.08
CA ARG A 131 10.54 12.58 17.06
C ARG A 131 11.92 11.92 17.05
N ALA A 132 12.89 12.47 16.31
CA ALA A 132 14.23 11.89 16.23
C ALA A 132 14.91 11.89 17.60
N LEU A 133 14.87 13.03 18.32
CA LEU A 133 15.41 13.14 19.67
C LEU A 133 14.64 12.25 20.66
N TYR A 134 13.31 12.34 20.68
CA TYR A 134 12.47 11.56 21.59
C TYR A 134 12.72 10.05 21.45
N ASN A 135 12.77 9.53 20.22
CA ASN A 135 13.03 8.11 19.96
C ASN A 135 14.36 7.62 20.52
N ASN A 136 15.38 8.47 20.48
CA ASN A 136 16.70 8.10 20.98
C ASN A 136 16.68 8.01 22.51
N ILE A 137 16.17 9.05 23.18
CA ILE A 137 16.18 9.14 24.64
C ILE A 137 15.16 8.21 25.31
N TYR A 138 14.13 7.77 24.57
CA TYR A 138 13.10 6.88 25.12
C TYR A 138 13.69 5.56 25.64
N THR A 139 14.67 5.02 24.91
CA THR A 139 15.32 3.75 25.26
C THR A 139 16.39 3.86 26.35
N THR A 140 16.77 5.09 26.70
CA THR A 140 17.84 5.40 27.66
C THR A 140 17.30 6.06 28.92
N ASN A 141 16.03 5.81 29.30
CA ASN A 141 15.38 6.45 30.44
C ASN A 141 15.44 7.99 30.41
N MET A 142 15.23 8.58 29.22
CA MET A 142 15.26 10.03 28.97
C MET A 142 16.65 10.68 29.07
N HIS A 143 17.72 9.89 28.92
CA HIS A 143 19.07 10.41 28.90
C HIS A 143 19.61 10.64 27.48
N LEU A 144 20.19 11.81 27.24
CA LEU A 144 21.01 12.13 26.08
C LEU A 144 22.49 12.06 26.46
N GLY A 145 23.08 10.87 26.35
CA GLY A 145 24.43 10.62 26.88
C GLY A 145 24.44 10.79 28.39
N ASN A 146 25.20 11.77 28.89
CA ASN A 146 25.25 12.11 30.31
C ASN A 146 24.19 13.14 30.74
N PHE A 147 23.39 13.68 29.82
CA PHE A 147 22.35 14.66 30.13
C PHE A 147 21.01 13.98 30.45
N SER A 148 20.37 14.40 31.53
CA SER A 148 18.97 14.08 31.82
C SER A 148 18.08 15.15 31.19
N LEU A 149 17.13 14.76 30.33
CA LEU A 149 16.27 15.72 29.65
C LEU A 149 14.89 15.82 30.30
N ASP A 150 14.36 17.04 30.37
CA ASP A 150 12.93 17.29 30.59
C ASP A 150 12.19 17.06 29.27
N VAL A 151 11.46 15.95 29.17
CA VAL A 151 10.85 15.49 27.92
C VAL A 151 9.82 16.49 27.37
N GLU A 152 9.06 17.12 28.25
CA GLU A 152 8.01 18.09 27.88
C GLU A 152 8.60 19.39 27.32
N SER A 153 9.88 19.65 27.59
CA SER A 153 10.59 20.83 27.07
C SER A 153 11.09 20.67 25.63
N ILE A 154 11.04 19.46 25.07
CA ILE A 154 11.55 19.19 23.72
C ILE A 154 10.61 19.80 22.70
N GLN A 155 11.12 20.76 21.94
CA GLN A 155 10.34 21.45 20.91
C GLN A 155 11.17 21.86 19.69
N SER A 156 10.47 21.99 18.56
CA SER A 156 10.96 22.55 17.31
C SER A 156 9.87 23.43 16.74
N ASN A 157 10.05 24.76 16.77
CA ASN A 157 8.98 25.72 16.50
C ASN A 157 7.71 25.40 17.32
N THR A 158 6.60 25.11 16.64
CA THR A 158 5.30 24.77 17.27
C THR A 158 5.13 23.28 17.55
N SER A 159 6.05 22.43 17.09
CA SER A 159 6.03 20.99 17.40
C SER A 159 6.62 20.76 18.79
N THR A 160 5.84 20.17 19.67
CA THR A 160 6.25 19.65 20.99
C THR A 160 5.92 18.17 21.07
N THR A 161 6.40 17.44 22.07
CA THR A 161 6.09 16.00 22.25
C THR A 161 4.58 15.70 22.29
N ASP A 162 3.77 16.63 22.77
CA ASP A 162 2.30 16.49 22.90
C ASP A 162 1.53 16.97 21.66
N LEU A 163 2.16 17.82 20.84
CA LEU A 163 1.55 18.42 19.65
C LEU A 163 2.13 17.85 18.34
N LEU A 164 2.72 16.66 18.40
CA LEU A 164 3.21 15.98 17.20
C LEU A 164 2.06 15.56 16.29
N LYS A 165 2.28 15.72 14.98
CA LYS A 165 1.38 15.13 13.97
C LYS A 165 1.19 13.62 14.21
N PRO A 166 0.00 13.06 13.93
CA PRO A 166 -0.30 11.67 14.25
C PRO A 166 0.52 10.71 13.38
N VAL A 167 0.85 9.55 13.93
CA VAL A 167 1.47 8.47 13.14
C VAL A 167 0.35 7.67 12.46
N ALA A 168 0.34 7.69 11.13
CA ALA A 168 -0.55 6.86 10.33
C ALA A 168 -0.01 5.42 10.25
N VAL A 169 -0.86 4.45 10.57
CA VAL A 169 -0.53 3.02 10.50
C VAL A 169 -1.63 2.30 9.72
N LYS A 170 -1.26 1.76 8.56
CA LYS A 170 -2.12 0.91 7.75
C LYS A 170 -1.89 -0.54 8.12
N ILE A 171 -2.97 -1.24 8.48
CA ILE A 171 -2.97 -2.66 8.83
C ILE A 171 -3.84 -3.39 7.82
N SER A 172 -3.37 -4.54 7.33
CA SER A 172 -4.19 -5.45 6.51
C SER A 172 -4.03 -6.88 6.97
N PHE A 173 -5.10 -7.67 6.90
CA PHE A 173 -5.10 -9.11 7.20
C PHE A 173 -6.41 -9.75 6.71
N ILE A 174 -6.46 -11.08 6.74
CA ILE A 174 -7.67 -11.86 6.47
C ILE A 174 -8.22 -12.44 7.78
N ILE A 175 -9.54 -12.37 7.94
CA ILE A 175 -10.28 -13.03 9.02
C ILE A 175 -10.74 -14.40 8.53
N GLN A 176 -10.72 -15.40 9.41
CA GLN A 176 -11.20 -16.77 9.16
C GLN A 176 -12.74 -16.83 9.10
N LYS A 177 -13.34 -16.01 8.22
CA LYS A 177 -14.77 -15.89 8.01
C LYS A 177 -15.04 -15.68 6.52
N ILE A 178 -16.06 -16.38 6.01
CA ILE A 178 -16.52 -16.22 4.64
C ILE A 178 -17.08 -14.80 4.44
N PHE A 179 -16.72 -14.21 3.30
CA PHE A 179 -17.20 -12.89 2.92
C PHE A 179 -18.68 -12.94 2.53
N ILE A 180 -19.45 -11.98 3.03
CA ILE A 180 -20.85 -11.77 2.68
C ILE A 180 -21.04 -10.35 2.16
N SER A 181 -21.96 -10.15 1.21
CA SER A 181 -22.16 -8.87 0.53
C SER A 181 -22.59 -7.72 1.45
N SER A 182 -23.24 -8.01 2.59
CA SER A 182 -23.60 -6.97 3.57
C SER A 182 -22.38 -6.24 4.15
N LEU A 183 -21.20 -6.88 4.18
CA LEU A 183 -19.94 -6.24 4.60
C LEU A 183 -19.44 -5.17 3.62
N GLN A 184 -20.06 -4.99 2.46
CA GLN A 184 -19.80 -3.84 1.58
C GLN A 184 -20.60 -2.60 2.00
N ASN A 185 -21.63 -2.77 2.84
CA ASN A 185 -22.47 -1.69 3.32
C ASN A 185 -22.11 -1.34 4.76
N SER A 186 -21.49 -0.17 4.95
CA SER A 186 -21.09 0.34 6.28
C SER A 186 -22.24 0.55 7.25
N SER A 187 -23.48 0.62 6.74
CA SER A 187 -24.69 0.79 7.56
C SER A 187 -25.34 -0.56 7.95
N SER A 188 -24.80 -1.69 7.52
CA SER A 188 -25.33 -3.01 7.91
C SER A 188 -24.94 -3.38 9.35
N ASN A 189 -25.77 -4.22 9.97
CA ASN A 189 -25.50 -4.74 11.32
C ASN A 189 -24.26 -5.64 11.33
N GLU A 190 -24.07 -6.43 10.27
CA GLU A 190 -22.92 -7.32 10.11
C GLU A 190 -21.62 -6.54 10.00
N TYR A 191 -21.62 -5.42 9.25
CA TYR A 191 -20.47 -4.53 9.16
C TYR A 191 -20.13 -3.93 10.53
N SER A 192 -21.13 -3.35 11.21
CA SER A 192 -20.93 -2.66 12.49
C SER A 192 -20.41 -3.62 13.57
N THR A 193 -20.94 -4.85 13.58
CA THR A 193 -20.50 -5.90 14.51
C THR A 193 -19.05 -6.31 14.23
N LEU A 194 -18.72 -6.58 12.96
CA LEU A 194 -17.36 -7.00 12.60
C LEU A 194 -16.35 -5.86 12.79
N GLN A 195 -16.75 -4.61 12.52
CA GLN A 195 -15.94 -3.42 12.79
C GLN A 195 -15.62 -3.32 14.29
N ASN A 196 -16.63 -3.46 15.16
CA ASN A 196 -16.42 -3.43 16.61
C ASN A 196 -15.48 -4.55 17.07
N GLN A 197 -15.71 -5.80 16.62
CA GLN A 197 -14.83 -6.92 16.93
C GLN A 197 -13.39 -6.69 16.45
N THR A 198 -13.22 -6.07 15.27
CA THR A 198 -11.91 -5.70 14.73
C THR A 198 -11.22 -4.65 15.60
N VAL A 199 -11.95 -3.62 16.06
CA VAL A 199 -11.44 -2.59 16.97
C VAL A 199 -11.02 -3.20 18.30
N ILE A 200 -11.83 -4.09 18.89
CA ILE A 200 -11.52 -4.79 20.15
C ILE A 200 -10.24 -5.63 20.01
N TRP A 201 -10.04 -6.28 18.86
CA TRP A 201 -8.85 -7.10 18.62
C TRP A 201 -7.59 -6.25 18.37
N LEU A 202 -7.67 -5.26 17.48
CA LEU A 202 -6.51 -4.56 16.94
C LEU A 202 -6.03 -3.40 17.83
N THR A 203 -6.97 -2.66 18.44
CA THR A 203 -6.63 -1.43 19.17
C THR A 203 -5.70 -1.72 20.35
N PRO A 204 -5.96 -2.70 21.24
CA PRO A 204 -5.06 -2.98 22.36
C PRO A 204 -3.67 -3.43 21.92
N ALA A 205 -3.57 -4.17 20.81
CA ALA A 205 -2.30 -4.63 20.28
C ALA A 205 -1.44 -3.46 19.76
N LEU A 206 -2.08 -2.51 19.06
CA LEU A 206 -1.42 -1.30 18.58
C LEU A 206 -1.06 -0.37 19.74
N THR A 207 -1.98 -0.10 20.68
CA THR A 207 -1.66 0.76 21.82
C THR A 207 -0.56 0.17 22.70
N ALA A 208 -0.48 -1.16 22.87
CA ALA A 208 0.63 -1.82 23.54
C ALA A 208 1.96 -1.65 22.79
N SER A 209 1.93 -1.69 21.45
CA SER A 209 3.14 -1.53 20.63
C SER A 209 3.65 -0.09 20.59
N TYR A 210 2.75 0.89 20.58
CA TYR A 210 3.08 2.32 20.47
C TYR A 210 3.07 3.06 21.81
N GLY A 211 2.60 2.42 22.90
CA GLY A 211 2.53 2.97 24.25
C GLY A 211 1.54 4.12 24.42
N GLN A 212 0.57 4.29 23.52
CA GLN A 212 -0.21 5.52 23.39
C GLN A 212 -1.65 5.29 22.96
N SER A 213 -2.49 6.32 23.11
CA SER A 213 -3.91 6.29 22.77
C SER A 213 -4.19 6.60 21.30
N LEU A 214 -5.39 6.23 20.86
CA LEU A 214 -5.92 6.61 19.56
C LEU A 214 -6.15 8.12 19.49
N GLN A 215 -5.85 8.72 18.34
CA GLN A 215 -6.24 10.10 18.10
C GLN A 215 -7.70 10.22 17.68
N GLU A 216 -8.11 9.34 16.76
CA GLU A 216 -9.41 9.31 16.11
C GLU A 216 -9.85 7.84 16.03
N ASN A 217 -11.15 7.63 15.79
CA ASN A 217 -11.65 6.29 15.47
C ASN A 217 -10.96 5.78 14.21
N PRO A 218 -10.52 4.51 14.19
CA PRO A 218 -9.86 3.95 13.03
C PRO A 218 -10.85 3.82 11.86
N ASP A 219 -10.36 4.07 10.66
CA ASP A 219 -11.09 3.80 9.43
C ASP A 219 -10.85 2.34 9.03
N ILE A 220 -11.88 1.51 9.16
CA ILE A 220 -11.84 0.07 8.91
C ILE A 220 -12.82 -0.23 7.80
N SER A 221 -12.37 -0.99 6.80
CA SER A 221 -13.18 -1.49 5.68
C SER A 221 -12.95 -2.98 5.45
N PHE A 222 -13.97 -3.61 4.87
CA PHE A 222 -13.99 -5.04 4.54
C PHE A 222 -14.15 -5.25 3.04
N SER A 223 -13.48 -6.27 2.51
CA SER A 223 -13.53 -6.62 1.10
C SER A 223 -13.45 -8.14 0.90
N ASN A 224 -13.79 -8.58 -0.32
CA ASN A 224 -13.67 -9.97 -0.71
C ASN A 224 -12.21 -10.29 -1.06
N GLY A 225 -11.52 -11.01 -0.18
CA GLY A 225 -10.18 -11.55 -0.42
C GLY A 225 -10.27 -13.05 -0.69
N ASP A 226 -10.52 -13.43 -1.94
CA ASP A 226 -10.68 -14.83 -2.34
C ASP A 226 -11.72 -15.61 -1.51
N GLN A 227 -12.91 -15.01 -1.41
CA GLN A 227 -14.08 -15.45 -0.64
C GLN A 227 -13.93 -15.36 0.89
N TRP A 228 -12.79 -14.92 1.39
CA TRP A 228 -12.59 -14.56 2.80
C TRP A 228 -12.81 -13.07 3.04
N VAL A 229 -13.06 -12.72 4.30
CA VAL A 229 -13.08 -11.31 4.71
C VAL A 229 -11.65 -10.77 4.78
N SER A 230 -11.30 -9.91 3.83
CA SER A 230 -10.09 -9.09 3.85
C SER A 230 -10.36 -7.77 4.55
N VAL A 231 -9.48 -7.41 5.49
CA VAL A 231 -9.58 -6.20 6.31
C VAL A 231 -8.52 -5.19 5.89
N SER A 232 -8.91 -3.93 5.74
CA SER A 232 -8.00 -2.79 5.69
C SER A 232 -8.35 -1.82 6.80
N ALA A 233 -7.42 -1.54 7.69
CA ALA A 233 -7.61 -0.65 8.83
C ALA A 233 -6.55 0.46 8.85
N ASN A 234 -6.99 1.71 8.89
CA ASN A 234 -6.15 2.89 8.95
C ASN A 234 -6.26 3.52 10.34
N TYR A 235 -5.18 3.48 11.09
CA TYR A 235 -5.07 4.06 12.42
C TYR A 235 -4.29 5.36 12.39
N LYS A 236 -4.71 6.33 13.21
CA LYS A 236 -3.93 7.53 13.54
C LYS A 236 -3.63 7.49 15.04
N LEU A 237 -2.35 7.34 15.36
CA LEU A 237 -1.88 7.17 16.74
C LEU A 237 -1.18 8.44 17.22
N LYS A 238 -1.46 8.84 18.47
CA LYS A 238 -0.72 9.88 19.17
C LYS A 238 0.60 9.32 19.70
N ALA A 239 1.50 8.92 18.82
CA ALA A 239 2.77 8.34 19.23
C ALA A 239 3.88 9.40 19.16
N PRO A 240 4.62 9.71 20.24
CA PRO A 240 5.80 10.57 20.17
C PRO A 240 7.00 9.83 19.56
N SER A 241 7.00 8.50 19.66
CA SER A 241 7.98 7.61 19.05
C SER A 241 7.52 7.01 17.72
N SER A 242 8.47 6.59 16.89
CA SER A 242 8.23 5.78 15.69
C SER A 242 8.63 4.35 16.01
N VAL A 243 7.64 3.44 16.05
CA VAL A 243 7.88 2.01 16.24
C VAL A 243 8.20 1.38 14.88
N ARG A 244 9.17 0.47 14.85
CA ARG A 244 9.50 -0.25 13.60
C ARG A 244 8.30 -1.09 13.17
N ASN A 245 7.83 -0.89 11.93
CA ASN A 245 6.70 -1.64 11.36
C ASN A 245 6.86 -3.16 11.51
N LYS A 246 8.08 -3.68 11.30
CA LYS A 246 8.38 -5.12 11.49
C LYS A 246 8.13 -5.60 12.91
N SER A 247 8.54 -4.82 13.92
CA SER A 247 8.29 -5.16 15.33
C SER A 247 6.80 -5.18 15.63
N VAL A 248 6.02 -4.22 15.12
CA VAL A 248 4.56 -4.22 15.25
C VAL A 248 3.93 -5.42 14.55
N ALA A 249 4.38 -5.76 13.34
CA ALA A 249 3.88 -6.92 12.61
C ALA A 249 4.13 -8.23 13.38
N ASN A 250 5.33 -8.41 13.93
CA ASN A 250 5.68 -9.57 14.76
C ASN A 250 4.84 -9.63 16.04
N SER A 251 4.62 -8.49 16.71
CA SER A 251 3.75 -8.41 17.89
C SER A 251 2.29 -8.75 17.55
N LEU A 252 1.75 -8.23 16.46
CA LEU A 252 0.39 -8.55 15.99
C LEU A 252 0.25 -10.03 15.62
N ALA A 253 1.25 -10.60 14.94
CA ALA A 253 1.26 -12.01 14.61
C ALA A 253 1.31 -12.93 15.84
N ARG A 254 1.74 -12.43 17.00
CA ARG A 254 1.69 -13.16 18.29
C ARG A 254 0.50 -12.77 19.16
N TRP A 255 -0.22 -11.71 18.79
CA TRP A 255 -1.39 -11.26 19.53
C TRP A 255 -2.46 -12.35 19.53
N ASN A 256 -3.00 -12.64 20.71
CA ASN A 256 -4.03 -13.64 20.87
C ASN A 256 -5.25 -12.99 21.51
N SER A 257 -6.39 -13.09 20.84
CA SER A 257 -7.67 -12.58 21.31
C SER A 257 -8.78 -13.42 20.69
N THR A 258 -9.89 -13.54 21.42
CA THR A 258 -11.05 -14.33 21.03
C THR A 258 -12.06 -13.57 20.18
N SER A 259 -11.87 -12.26 19.97
CA SER A 259 -12.86 -11.41 19.28
C SER A 259 -13.00 -11.72 17.79
N ILE A 260 -11.90 -12.05 17.12
CA ILE A 260 -11.84 -12.52 15.73
C ILE A 260 -10.68 -13.52 15.56
N LEU A 261 -10.87 -14.49 14.67
CA LEU A 261 -9.80 -15.38 14.22
C LEU A 261 -9.14 -14.78 12.98
N VAL A 262 -7.84 -14.53 13.05
CA VAL A 262 -7.04 -13.88 11.99
C VAL A 262 -6.02 -14.87 11.44
N TRP A 263 -5.79 -14.84 10.12
CA TRP A 263 -4.65 -15.53 9.52
C TRP A 263 -3.37 -14.73 9.70
N ARG A 264 -2.51 -15.19 10.62
CA ARG A 264 -1.26 -14.54 11.03
C ARG A 264 -0.33 -14.30 9.83
N SER A 265 -0.27 -15.25 8.90
CA SER A 265 0.51 -15.17 7.64
C SER A 265 0.08 -14.05 6.68
N THR A 266 -1.13 -13.49 6.87
CA THR A 266 -1.69 -12.41 6.04
C THR A 266 -1.52 -11.03 6.64
N ILE A 267 -1.09 -10.93 7.90
CA ILE A 267 -0.90 -9.66 8.59
C ILE A 267 0.17 -8.84 7.88
N SER A 268 -0.13 -7.56 7.64
CA SER A 268 0.86 -6.57 7.22
C SER A 268 0.66 -5.26 7.97
N VAL A 269 1.78 -4.61 8.31
CA VAL A 269 1.84 -3.28 8.92
C VAL A 269 2.58 -2.36 7.97
N ASN A 270 1.87 -1.39 7.38
CA ASN A 270 2.40 -0.53 6.33
C ASN A 270 3.07 -1.34 5.21
N GLY A 271 2.48 -2.49 4.84
CA GLY A 271 3.01 -3.43 3.84
C GLY A 271 4.10 -4.38 4.33
N ILE A 272 4.61 -4.22 5.56
CA ILE A 272 5.62 -5.11 6.14
C ILE A 272 4.95 -6.31 6.81
N LYS A 273 5.34 -7.51 6.39
CA LYS A 273 4.86 -8.78 6.96
C LYS A 273 5.68 -9.20 8.20
N PRO A 274 5.08 -9.99 9.12
CA PRO A 274 5.81 -10.61 10.22
C PRO A 274 6.85 -11.62 9.73
N ASP A 275 7.82 -11.93 10.59
CA ASP A 275 8.81 -12.98 10.39
C ASP A 275 8.19 -14.34 10.72
N LEU A 276 7.79 -15.06 9.68
CA LEU A 276 7.13 -16.36 9.75
C LEU A 276 7.76 -17.31 8.75
N VAL A 277 7.81 -18.59 9.11
CA VAL A 277 8.22 -19.70 8.24
C VAL A 277 6.96 -20.38 7.73
N LEU A 278 6.76 -20.36 6.42
CA LEU A 278 5.56 -20.89 5.78
C LEU A 278 5.93 -22.15 4.99
N PHE A 279 5.13 -23.19 5.15
CA PHE A 279 5.20 -24.39 4.33
C PHE A 279 3.93 -24.50 3.48
N ASN A 280 4.05 -25.12 2.32
CA ASN A 280 2.93 -25.57 1.50
C ASN A 280 2.90 -27.11 1.56
N VAL A 281 1.86 -27.66 2.17
CA VAL A 281 1.60 -29.09 2.26
C VAL A 281 0.52 -29.44 1.26
N ARG A 282 0.84 -30.34 0.34
CA ARG A 282 -0.12 -30.95 -0.58
C ARG A 282 -0.40 -32.37 -0.15
N MET A 283 -1.67 -32.76 -0.12
CA MET A 283 -2.06 -34.11 0.28
C MET A 283 -3.33 -34.57 -0.44
N ARG A 284 -3.37 -35.84 -0.82
CA ARG A 284 -4.50 -36.46 -1.50
C ARG A 284 -5.41 -37.17 -0.51
N ILE A 285 -6.69 -36.84 -0.55
CA ILE A 285 -7.75 -37.47 0.24
C ILE A 285 -8.43 -38.53 -0.64
N THR A 286 -8.28 -39.80 -0.30
CA THR A 286 -8.63 -40.93 -1.18
C THR A 286 -10.09 -41.36 -1.05
N ASN A 287 -10.75 -41.05 0.07
CA ASN A 287 -12.15 -41.39 0.31
C ASN A 287 -13.12 -40.23 -0.02
N ARG A 288 -12.68 -39.30 -0.88
CA ARG A 288 -13.46 -38.14 -1.34
C ARG A 288 -13.18 -37.87 -2.82
N ASP A 289 -14.23 -37.61 -3.56
CA ASP A 289 -14.15 -37.13 -4.94
C ASP A 289 -14.26 -35.61 -4.97
N PHE A 290 -13.59 -34.99 -5.95
CA PHE A 290 -13.69 -33.56 -6.14
C PHE A 290 -15.05 -33.17 -6.74
N THR A 291 -15.67 -32.13 -6.19
CA THR A 291 -16.83 -31.45 -6.76
C THR A 291 -16.52 -29.98 -6.98
N ASP A 292 -17.20 -29.32 -7.93
CA ASP A 292 -17.06 -27.88 -8.15
C ASP A 292 -17.45 -27.06 -6.91
N SER A 293 -18.27 -27.63 -6.02
CA SER A 293 -18.68 -27.01 -4.77
C SER A 293 -17.48 -26.75 -3.85
N LEU A 294 -16.41 -27.58 -3.91
CA LEU A 294 -15.19 -27.39 -3.12
C LEU A 294 -14.42 -26.11 -3.49
N GLN A 295 -14.58 -25.60 -4.72
CA GLN A 295 -13.97 -24.34 -5.14
C GLN A 295 -14.63 -23.13 -4.46
N ASN A 296 -15.93 -23.25 -4.16
CA ASN A 296 -16.67 -22.21 -3.45
C ASN A 296 -16.50 -22.38 -1.94
N LYS A 297 -15.71 -21.51 -1.31
CA LYS A 297 -15.43 -21.56 0.13
C LYS A 297 -16.66 -21.37 1.03
N SER A 298 -17.77 -20.83 0.50
CA SER A 298 -19.05 -20.71 1.22
C SER A 298 -19.95 -21.93 1.05
N SER A 299 -19.55 -22.94 0.26
CA SER A 299 -20.34 -24.15 0.14
C SER A 299 -20.19 -24.98 1.41
N GLN A 300 -21.28 -25.66 1.79
CA GLN A 300 -21.29 -26.54 2.95
C GLN A 300 -20.21 -27.63 2.85
N GLU A 301 -19.95 -28.15 1.66
CA GLU A 301 -18.92 -29.17 1.43
C GLU A 301 -17.51 -28.62 1.63
N SER A 302 -17.22 -27.42 1.09
CA SER A 302 -15.92 -26.76 1.25
C SER A 302 -15.67 -26.39 2.72
N GLU A 303 -16.68 -25.82 3.40
CA GLU A 303 -16.59 -25.48 4.82
C GLU A 303 -16.35 -26.73 5.68
N TYR A 304 -17.12 -27.79 5.46
CA TYR A 304 -16.97 -29.05 6.18
C TYR A 304 -15.57 -29.66 5.99
N LEU A 305 -15.10 -29.77 4.74
CA LEU A 305 -13.81 -30.40 4.46
C LEU A 305 -12.64 -29.55 4.99
N ARG A 306 -12.70 -28.24 4.77
CA ARG A 306 -11.69 -27.29 5.26
C ARG A 306 -11.63 -27.26 6.78
N GLY A 307 -12.79 -27.26 7.45
CA GLY A 307 -12.88 -27.32 8.90
C GLY A 307 -12.23 -28.57 9.47
N ASN A 308 -12.60 -29.76 8.96
CA ASN A 308 -12.03 -31.02 9.42
C ASN A 308 -10.51 -31.12 9.19
N LEU A 309 -10.02 -30.66 8.03
CA LEU A 309 -8.58 -30.60 7.77
C LEU A 309 -7.87 -29.60 8.68
N THR A 310 -8.43 -28.41 8.87
CA THR A 310 -7.86 -27.36 9.73
C THR A 310 -7.76 -27.84 11.17
N GLU A 311 -8.81 -28.45 11.70
CA GLU A 311 -8.81 -28.99 13.07
C GLU A 311 -7.89 -30.21 13.22
N GLY A 312 -7.91 -31.13 12.25
CA GLY A 312 -7.09 -32.33 12.28
C GLY A 312 -5.60 -32.02 12.16
N LEU A 313 -5.20 -31.28 11.12
CA LEU A 313 -3.80 -30.82 10.96
C LEU A 313 -3.39 -29.89 12.09
N GLY A 314 -4.31 -29.04 12.57
CA GLY A 314 -4.06 -28.19 13.74
C GLY A 314 -3.79 -28.99 15.01
N THR A 315 -4.44 -30.15 15.18
CA THR A 315 -4.19 -31.06 16.31
C THR A 315 -2.82 -31.73 16.18
N ILE A 316 -2.52 -32.26 14.99
CA ILE A 316 -1.23 -32.88 14.66
C ILE A 316 -0.06 -31.92 14.90
N LEU A 317 -0.16 -30.70 14.38
CA LEU A 317 0.96 -29.76 14.34
C LEU A 317 1.10 -28.91 15.60
N ARG A 318 0.08 -28.82 16.46
CA ARG A 318 0.15 -28.04 17.70
C ARG A 318 1.25 -28.49 18.66
N GLY A 319 1.66 -29.76 18.61
CA GLY A 319 2.79 -30.29 19.38
C GLY A 319 4.17 -29.89 18.84
N THR A 320 4.25 -29.28 17.65
CA THR A 320 5.52 -28.89 17.05
C THR A 320 5.98 -27.51 17.53
N PRO A 321 7.30 -27.27 17.72
CA PRO A 321 7.82 -26.00 18.20
C PRO A 321 7.39 -24.83 17.31
N GLN A 322 7.07 -23.69 17.93
CA GLN A 322 6.73 -22.43 17.24
C GLN A 322 5.53 -22.50 16.28
N PHE A 323 4.66 -23.51 16.38
CA PHE A 323 3.45 -23.59 15.55
C PHE A 323 2.57 -22.34 15.74
N ALA A 324 2.26 -21.65 14.65
CA ALA A 324 1.49 -20.41 14.66
C ALA A 324 0.06 -20.60 14.16
N GLU A 325 -0.11 -21.28 13.02
CA GLU A 325 -1.40 -21.57 12.41
C GLU A 325 -1.31 -22.62 11.29
N ILE A 326 -2.46 -23.08 10.82
CA ILE A 326 -2.63 -23.87 9.61
C ILE A 326 -3.73 -23.23 8.76
N VAL A 327 -3.44 -22.99 7.48
CA VAL A 327 -4.41 -22.43 6.52
C VAL A 327 -4.66 -23.43 5.40
N VAL A 328 -5.83 -24.08 5.41
CA VAL A 328 -6.27 -24.88 4.27
C VAL A 328 -6.82 -23.91 3.22
N ASP A 329 -6.19 -23.85 2.06
CA ASP A 329 -6.37 -22.77 1.07
C ASP A 329 -7.25 -23.21 -0.11
N THR A 330 -6.84 -24.22 -0.86
CA THR A 330 -7.53 -24.67 -2.06
C THR A 330 -7.67 -26.19 -2.14
N PHE A 331 -8.68 -26.62 -2.90
CA PHE A 331 -8.91 -28.01 -3.28
C PHE A 331 -8.78 -28.12 -4.80
N GLN A 332 -8.15 -29.19 -5.31
CA GLN A 332 -7.95 -29.40 -6.74
C GLN A 332 -8.58 -30.72 -7.23
N PRO A 333 -8.96 -30.80 -8.53
CA PRO A 333 -9.51 -32.01 -9.14
C PRO A 333 -8.62 -33.26 -9.03
N GLY A 334 -9.29 -34.41 -8.96
CA GLY A 334 -8.70 -35.72 -8.66
C GLY A 334 -9.51 -36.41 -7.55
N SER A 335 -8.94 -37.43 -6.88
CA SER A 335 -9.30 -37.56 -5.45
C SER A 335 -8.84 -36.27 -4.78
N VAL A 336 -9.62 -35.70 -3.87
CA VAL A 336 -9.44 -34.30 -3.46
C VAL A 336 -7.99 -34.02 -3.03
N ILE A 337 -7.29 -33.17 -3.79
CA ILE A 337 -5.95 -32.70 -3.42
C ILE A 337 -6.12 -31.41 -2.62
N ALA A 338 -5.77 -31.46 -1.33
CA ALA A 338 -5.83 -30.31 -0.43
C ALA A 338 -4.46 -29.61 -0.36
N ASN A 339 -4.47 -28.29 -0.51
CA ASN A 339 -3.34 -27.42 -0.25
C ASN A 339 -3.51 -26.79 1.13
N ALA A 340 -2.66 -27.16 2.08
CA ALA A 340 -2.67 -26.68 3.45
C ALA A 340 -1.34 -26.03 3.80
N ASN A 341 -1.37 -24.85 4.39
CA ASN A 341 -0.20 -24.02 4.61
C ASN A 341 0.06 -23.84 6.11
N PRO A 342 0.81 -24.76 6.77
CA PRO A 342 1.22 -24.54 8.13
C PRO A 342 2.24 -23.41 8.19
N THR A 343 2.07 -22.58 9.21
CA THR A 343 2.90 -21.42 9.46
C THR A 343 3.48 -21.51 10.85
N TYR A 344 4.75 -21.15 10.97
CA TYR A 344 5.54 -21.18 12.17
C TYR A 344 6.16 -19.82 12.45
N PHE A 345 6.39 -19.52 13.72
CA PHE A 345 7.31 -18.43 14.07
C PHE A 345 8.76 -18.86 13.82
N GLU A 346 9.66 -17.88 13.78
CA GLU A 346 11.11 -18.13 13.67
C GLU A 346 11.60 -19.14 14.73
N GLY A 347 12.46 -20.07 14.31
CA GLY A 347 12.90 -21.21 15.13
C GLY A 347 11.95 -22.42 15.08
N GLY A 348 11.05 -22.48 14.10
CA GLY A 348 10.19 -23.63 13.84
C GLY A 348 10.92 -24.86 13.25
N PRO A 349 10.18 -25.97 13.04
CA PRO A 349 10.72 -27.23 12.54
C PRO A 349 11.18 -27.13 11.09
N SER A 350 12.01 -28.09 10.67
CA SER A 350 12.36 -28.34 9.28
C SER A 350 11.20 -28.95 8.49
N GLU A 351 11.28 -28.88 7.16
CA GLU A 351 10.33 -29.51 6.25
C GLU A 351 10.13 -31.01 6.55
N ALA A 352 11.23 -31.73 6.77
CA ALA A 352 11.21 -33.17 7.06
C ALA A 352 10.49 -33.47 8.39
N GLU A 353 10.69 -32.65 9.42
CA GLU A 353 10.01 -32.82 10.71
C GLU A 353 8.51 -32.56 10.60
N VAL A 354 8.08 -31.54 9.85
CA VAL A 354 6.65 -31.30 9.58
C VAL A 354 6.04 -32.49 8.83
N CYS A 355 6.73 -32.99 7.80
CA CYS A 355 6.27 -34.14 7.01
C CYS A 355 6.11 -35.39 7.88
N GLN A 356 7.15 -35.73 8.64
CA GLN A 356 7.14 -36.89 9.52
C GLN A 356 6.05 -36.77 10.59
N THR A 357 5.84 -35.57 11.14
CA THR A 357 4.78 -35.32 12.13
C THR A 357 3.41 -35.59 11.53
N ILE A 358 3.13 -35.14 10.31
CA ILE A 358 1.86 -35.39 9.64
C ILE A 358 1.68 -36.88 9.34
N VAL A 359 2.68 -37.51 8.73
CA VAL A 359 2.64 -38.93 8.34
C VAL A 359 2.43 -39.85 9.55
N ASN A 360 3.11 -39.58 10.68
CA ASN A 360 3.01 -40.40 11.88
C ASN A 360 1.65 -40.29 12.58
N ASN A 361 0.89 -39.22 12.34
CA ASN A 361 -0.35 -38.91 13.06
C ASN A 361 -1.57 -38.83 12.12
N LEU A 362 -1.54 -39.54 10.99
CA LEU A 362 -2.66 -39.57 10.03
C LEU A 362 -3.95 -40.15 10.62
N ASN A 363 -3.87 -40.91 11.71
CA ASN A 363 -5.02 -41.37 12.48
C ASN A 363 -5.90 -40.21 12.96
N GLU A 364 -5.34 -39.04 13.28
CA GLU A 364 -6.13 -37.84 13.66
C GLU A 364 -7.03 -37.35 12.53
N LEU A 365 -6.58 -37.46 11.27
CA LEU A 365 -7.39 -37.16 10.10
C LEU A 365 -8.39 -38.28 9.82
N GLN A 366 -7.98 -39.53 9.99
CA GLN A 366 -8.84 -40.70 9.79
C GLN A 366 -10.03 -40.72 10.77
N ASN A 367 -9.80 -40.36 12.04
CA ASN A 367 -10.84 -40.23 13.06
C ASN A 367 -11.89 -39.16 12.70
N ARG A 368 -11.53 -38.22 11.81
CA ARG A 368 -12.42 -37.19 11.25
C ARG A 368 -13.03 -37.60 9.90
N GLY A 369 -12.89 -38.87 9.52
CA GLY A 369 -13.41 -39.40 8.26
C GLY A 369 -12.60 -39.01 7.03
N LEU A 370 -11.33 -38.63 7.18
CA LEU A 370 -10.44 -38.24 6.09
C LEU A 370 -9.34 -39.29 5.89
N SER A 371 -9.41 -40.05 4.80
CA SER A 371 -8.35 -41.01 4.43
C SER A 371 -7.33 -40.31 3.55
N VAL A 372 -6.11 -40.16 4.05
CA VAL A 372 -5.01 -39.50 3.32
C VAL A 372 -4.02 -40.54 2.85
N GLU A 373 -3.59 -40.44 1.60
CA GLU A 373 -2.50 -41.27 1.05
C GLU A 373 -1.14 -40.75 1.56
N PRO A 374 -0.38 -41.50 2.37
CA PRO A 374 0.86 -41.00 2.98
C PRO A 374 1.92 -40.57 1.97
N SER A 375 2.07 -41.31 0.87
CA SER A 375 3.01 -41.02 -0.23
C SER A 375 2.62 -39.79 -1.06
N SER A 376 1.39 -39.28 -0.90
CA SER A 376 0.94 -38.07 -1.59
C SER A 376 1.34 -36.78 -0.87
N ILE A 377 1.86 -36.88 0.35
CA ILE A 377 2.19 -35.72 1.18
C ILE A 377 3.50 -35.12 0.68
N ILE A 378 3.40 -33.93 0.09
CA ILE A 378 4.53 -33.17 -0.41
C ILE A 378 4.56 -31.86 0.36
N ILE A 379 5.71 -31.55 0.96
CA ILE A 379 5.94 -30.27 1.63
C ILE A 379 6.95 -29.49 0.81
N ALA A 380 6.73 -28.19 0.66
CA ALA A 380 7.71 -27.27 0.12
C ALA A 380 7.72 -26.00 0.97
N PRO A 381 8.85 -25.29 1.12
CA PRO A 381 8.83 -23.95 1.68
C PRO A 381 7.98 -23.06 0.76
N SER A 382 7.09 -22.27 1.35
CA SER A 382 6.36 -21.26 0.60
C SER A 382 7.36 -20.17 0.23
N THR A 383 7.85 -20.21 -1.01
CA THR A 383 8.70 -19.15 -1.52
C THR A 383 7.89 -17.86 -1.56
N THR A 384 8.10 -16.96 -0.59
CA THR A 384 7.74 -15.55 -0.69
C THR A 384 8.69 -14.78 -1.60
N THR A 385 9.60 -15.46 -2.31
CA THR A 385 10.11 -14.91 -3.55
C THR A 385 8.93 -14.89 -4.50
N VAL A 386 8.59 -13.70 -4.97
CA VAL A 386 8.01 -13.50 -6.30
C VAL A 386 8.47 -14.68 -7.16
N PRO A 387 7.58 -15.52 -7.75
CA PRO A 387 8.05 -16.47 -8.77
C PRO A 387 8.98 -15.65 -9.65
N PRO A 388 10.21 -16.10 -9.97
CA PRO A 388 11.14 -15.27 -10.74
C PRO A 388 10.28 -14.67 -11.82
N VAL A 389 10.11 -13.34 -11.78
CA VAL A 389 9.32 -12.64 -12.78
C VAL A 389 9.84 -13.28 -14.06
N PRO A 390 9.03 -13.99 -14.87
CA PRO A 390 9.54 -14.43 -16.15
C PRO A 390 10.04 -13.12 -16.74
N GLN A 391 11.38 -12.99 -16.81
CA GLN A 391 11.98 -11.71 -17.12
C GLN A 391 11.29 -11.38 -18.43
N LEU A 392 10.48 -10.33 -18.42
CA LEU A 392 10.00 -9.78 -19.66
C LEU A 392 11.25 -9.14 -20.22
N GLU A 393 12.10 -9.99 -20.80
CA GLU A 393 13.21 -9.58 -21.61
C GLU A 393 12.60 -8.62 -22.61
N SER A 394 13.04 -7.39 -22.45
CA SER A 394 12.85 -6.30 -23.36
C SER A 394 13.28 -6.73 -24.76
N SER A 395 12.33 -7.21 -25.55
CA SER A 395 12.17 -6.88 -26.95
C SER A 395 11.00 -7.69 -27.47
N PHE A 396 9.87 -7.00 -27.72
CA PHE A 396 9.11 -7.37 -28.92
C PHE A 396 10.12 -7.37 -30.06
N PRO A 397 10.38 -8.52 -30.71
CA PRO A 397 11.33 -8.52 -31.78
C PRO A 397 10.83 -7.57 -32.87
N GLY A 398 11.68 -6.70 -33.41
CA GLY A 398 11.26 -5.69 -34.40
C GLY A 398 10.51 -6.29 -35.60
N TYR A 399 10.70 -7.59 -35.87
CA TYR A 399 9.96 -8.35 -36.87
C TYR A 399 8.50 -8.66 -36.49
N ALA A 400 8.13 -8.75 -35.21
CA ALA A 400 6.74 -8.99 -34.80
C ALA A 400 5.81 -7.82 -35.17
N VAL A 401 6.29 -6.57 -34.99
CA VAL A 401 5.56 -5.37 -35.44
C VAL A 401 5.50 -5.33 -36.98
N ALA A 402 6.59 -5.67 -37.66
CA ALA A 402 6.61 -5.73 -39.13
C ALA A 402 5.64 -6.79 -39.69
N ILE A 403 5.52 -7.96 -39.05
CA ILE A 403 4.57 -9.02 -39.44
C ILE A 403 3.13 -8.55 -39.21
N ILE A 404 2.82 -7.92 -38.07
CA ILE A 404 1.47 -7.40 -37.79
C ILE A 404 1.08 -6.33 -38.82
N VAL A 405 1.99 -5.42 -39.15
CA VAL A 405 1.75 -4.38 -40.17
C VAL A 405 1.63 -5.00 -41.57
N MET A 406 2.49 -5.95 -41.94
CA MET A 406 2.41 -6.66 -43.22
C MET A 406 1.12 -7.45 -43.37
N CYS A 407 0.69 -8.19 -42.34
CA CYS A 407 -0.58 -8.92 -42.36
C CYS A 407 -1.78 -7.97 -42.47
N SER A 408 -1.73 -6.83 -41.77
CA SER A 408 -2.78 -5.81 -41.82
C SER A 408 -2.88 -5.16 -43.22
N LEU A 409 -1.74 -4.84 -43.84
CA LEU A 409 -1.68 -4.32 -45.22
C LEU A 409 -2.11 -5.36 -46.26
N LEU A 410 -1.76 -6.64 -46.08
CA LEU A 410 -2.18 -7.72 -46.98
C LEU A 410 -3.71 -7.89 -46.96
N ILE A 411 -4.33 -7.85 -45.77
CA ILE A 411 -5.78 -7.94 -45.62
C ILE A 411 -6.46 -6.75 -46.32
N LEU A 412 -5.91 -5.54 -46.14
CA LEU A 412 -6.39 -4.33 -46.82
C LEU A 412 -6.24 -4.44 -48.34
N ALA A 413 -5.12 -4.95 -48.84
CA ALA A 413 -4.88 -5.15 -50.26
C ALA A 413 -5.83 -6.20 -50.88
N ILE A 414 -6.12 -7.29 -50.17
CA ILE A 414 -7.09 -8.30 -50.62
C ILE A 414 -8.50 -7.70 -50.71
N LEU A 415 -8.91 -6.91 -49.72
CA LEU A 415 -10.19 -6.19 -49.75
C LEU A 415 -10.27 -5.21 -50.93
N ILE A 416 -9.20 -4.47 -51.19
CA ILE A 416 -9.11 -3.55 -52.34
C ILE A 416 -9.16 -4.31 -53.67
N LEU A 417 -8.48 -5.47 -53.78
CA LEU A 417 -8.52 -6.31 -54.98
C LEU A 417 -9.90 -6.92 -55.22
N ILE A 418 -10.61 -7.35 -54.17
CA ILE A 418 -12.00 -7.83 -54.28
C ILE A 418 -12.90 -6.70 -54.81
N ILE A 419 -12.76 -5.49 -54.27
CA ILE A 419 -13.52 -4.32 -54.75
C ILE A 419 -13.17 -4.00 -56.22
N LEU A 420 -11.90 -4.08 -56.61
CA LEU A 420 -11.46 -3.88 -57.99
C LEU A 420 -11.99 -4.97 -58.92
N ALA A 421 -11.97 -6.24 -58.53
CA ALA A 421 -12.49 -7.35 -59.33
C ALA A 421 -14.01 -7.26 -59.54
N LEU A 422 -14.74 -6.85 -58.49
CA LEU A 422 -16.18 -6.55 -58.59
C LEU A 422 -16.45 -5.35 -59.50
N LYS A 423 -15.55 -4.36 -59.51
CA LYS A 423 -15.72 -3.13 -60.30
C LYS A 423 -15.24 -3.27 -61.75
N THR A 424 -14.41 -4.25 -62.07
CA THR A 424 -13.80 -4.43 -63.41
C THR A 424 -14.33 -5.64 -64.19
N ASP A 425 -15.38 -6.30 -63.70
CA ASP A 425 -16.08 -7.40 -64.39
C ASP A 425 -15.17 -8.59 -64.78
N ILE A 426 -14.01 -8.72 -64.11
CA ILE A 426 -13.00 -9.76 -64.36
C ILE A 426 -13.51 -11.15 -63.92
N CYS A 427 -14.46 -11.20 -62.98
CA CYS A 427 -15.13 -12.43 -62.57
C CYS A 427 -15.90 -13.12 -63.72
N SER A 428 -16.35 -12.37 -64.73
CA SER A 428 -17.00 -12.94 -65.92
C SER A 428 -16.04 -13.74 -66.83
N LYS A 429 -14.74 -13.46 -66.76
CA LYS A 429 -13.71 -14.16 -67.56
C LYS A 429 -13.20 -15.44 -66.91
N LEU A 430 -13.15 -15.52 -65.57
CA LEU A 430 -12.79 -16.74 -64.83
C LEU A 430 -13.94 -17.76 -64.78
N ALA A 431 -15.20 -17.34 -64.92
CA ALA A 431 -16.35 -18.24 -65.06
C ALA A 431 -16.33 -19.10 -66.34
N ARG A 432 -15.54 -18.72 -67.37
CA ARG A 432 -15.38 -19.52 -68.60
C ARG A 432 -14.40 -20.69 -68.46
N ALA A 433 -13.58 -20.73 -67.41
CA ALA A 433 -12.62 -21.82 -67.18
C ALA A 433 -13.18 -22.97 -66.33
N CYS A 434 -14.34 -22.78 -65.67
CA CYS A 434 -14.97 -23.77 -64.79
C CYS A 434 -16.43 -24.08 -65.17
N ALA A 435 -16.76 -24.02 -66.47
CA ALA A 435 -18.07 -24.44 -66.96
C ALA A 435 -18.08 -25.96 -67.22
N LEU A 436 -18.34 -26.75 -66.17
CA LEU A 436 -18.74 -28.15 -66.33
C LEU A 436 -20.14 -28.18 -66.94
N THR A 437 -20.19 -28.61 -68.20
CA THR A 437 -21.39 -28.68 -69.04
C THR A 437 -22.23 -29.89 -68.63
N SER A 438 -23.50 -29.71 -68.27
CA SER A 438 -24.50 -30.79 -68.35
C SER A 438 -25.22 -30.69 -69.71
N PRO A 439 -25.36 -31.79 -70.47
CA PRO A 439 -26.00 -31.77 -71.77
C PRO A 439 -27.52 -31.93 -71.63
N TYR A 440 -28.23 -31.56 -72.70
CA TYR A 440 -29.68 -31.63 -72.95
C TYR A 440 -30.44 -30.32 -72.67
N THR A 441 -30.37 -29.39 -73.63
CA THR A 441 -31.27 -29.25 -74.83
C THR A 441 -32.64 -28.69 -74.44
N SER A 442 -32.85 -27.39 -74.57
CA SER A 442 -33.40 -26.75 -75.78
C SER A 442 -34.82 -27.22 -76.11
N VAL A 443 -35.82 -26.35 -75.95
CA VAL A 443 -36.79 -26.02 -77.00
C VAL A 443 -37.32 -24.60 -76.73
N ARG A 444 -37.42 -23.86 -77.82
CA ARG A 444 -37.78 -22.46 -78.01
C ARG A 444 -39.28 -22.38 -78.39
N ASN A 445 -39.88 -21.18 -78.25
CA ASN A 445 -41.16 -20.73 -78.84
C ASN A 445 -42.41 -21.18 -78.05
N THR A 446 -43.48 -20.41 -77.84
CA THR A 446 -43.98 -19.15 -78.43
C THR A 446 -45.19 -18.68 -77.61
N GLU A 447 -45.47 -17.38 -77.68
CA GLU A 447 -46.80 -16.73 -77.54
C GLU A 447 -47.47 -16.53 -76.16
N ASN A 448 -48.00 -15.31 -76.07
CA ASN A 448 -48.90 -14.70 -75.09
C ASN A 448 -49.84 -15.68 -74.38
N ILE A 449 -50.11 -15.44 -73.09
CA ILE A 449 -51.45 -15.18 -72.51
C ILE A 449 -51.35 -15.12 -70.96
N ASN A 450 -52.05 -14.12 -70.42
CA ASN A 450 -52.47 -13.86 -69.02
C ASN A 450 -52.10 -14.87 -67.92
N LEU A 451 -51.44 -14.34 -66.89
CA LEU A 451 -51.31 -14.96 -65.57
C LEU A 451 -52.62 -14.83 -64.77
N PRO A 452 -53.20 -15.94 -64.26
CA PRO A 452 -54.06 -15.89 -63.10
C PRO A 452 -53.28 -16.24 -61.83
N GLU A 453 -53.46 -15.36 -60.86
CA GLU A 453 -53.29 -15.51 -59.42
C GLU A 453 -53.52 -16.94 -58.90
N TRP A 454 -52.51 -17.52 -58.24
CA TRP A 454 -52.70 -18.72 -57.42
C TRP A 454 -52.15 -18.53 -56.02
N ARG A 455 -53.10 -18.61 -55.09
CA ARG A 455 -52.97 -18.55 -53.63
C ARG A 455 -52.08 -19.67 -53.11
N ALA A 456 -51.26 -19.29 -52.13
CA ALA A 456 -50.51 -20.18 -51.26
C ALA A 456 -51.43 -21.21 -50.59
N HIS A 457 -51.07 -22.49 -50.73
CA HIS A 457 -51.53 -23.54 -49.83
C HIS A 457 -50.43 -23.78 -48.79
N SER A 458 -50.76 -23.45 -47.55
CA SER A 458 -50.09 -23.91 -46.36
C SER A 458 -50.17 -25.44 -46.28
N TYR A 459 -49.05 -26.08 -45.98
CA TYR A 459 -49.06 -27.42 -45.41
C TYR A 459 -48.65 -27.35 -43.96
N ASN A 460 -49.54 -27.91 -43.16
CA ASN A 460 -49.49 -28.04 -41.71
C ASN A 460 -48.63 -29.27 -41.33
N VAL A 461 -48.15 -29.21 -40.10
CA VAL A 461 -47.18 -30.07 -39.40
C VAL A 461 -47.70 -31.50 -39.15
N ALA A 462 -46.80 -32.49 -39.10
CA ALA A 462 -46.85 -33.60 -38.13
C ALA A 462 -45.54 -34.42 -38.13
N HIS A 463 -44.62 -34.16 -37.20
CA HIS A 463 -44.31 -34.99 -36.03
C HIS A 463 -43.10 -34.45 -35.27
#